data_AF-A0A955AHW3-F1
#
_entry.id   AF-A0A955AHW3-F1
#
_cell.length_a   1.000
_cell.length_b   1.000
_cell.length_c   1.000
_cell.angle_alpha   90.00
_cell.angle_beta   90.00
_cell.angle_gamma   90.00
#
_symmetry.space_group_name_H-M   'P 1'
#
loop_
_entity.id
_entity.type
_entity.pdbx_description
1 polymer ?
#
loop_
_entity_poly.entity_id
_entity_poly.type
_entity_poly.pdbx_seq_one_letter_code
_entity_poly.pdbx_strand_id
1 'polypeptide(L)'
;MGFRRPSGVRGDYNGNGVADAADYTVWKDTFGSHTALAADGSGNGIVDAADYTVWKDDFGATEAAVSAAAVPEPSGVFSQLLMMFTVAWMRKRQRLHRRV
;
A
#
# COMPACT_ATOMS: atom_id res chain seq x y z
N MET A 1 -15.94 -8.55 13.21
CA MET A 1 -15.10 -8.47 12.00
C MET A 1 -15.21 -7.05 11.45
N GLY A 2 -14.15 -6.26 11.49
CA GLY A 2 -14.10 -4.94 10.87
C GLY A 2 -12.99 -4.92 9.83
N PHE A 3 -13.33 -5.06 8.55
CA PHE A 3 -12.40 -4.76 7.46
C PHE A 3 -12.32 -3.25 7.34
N ARG A 4 -11.52 -2.64 8.21
CA ARG A 4 -11.02 -1.28 8.00
C ARG A 4 -10.30 -1.31 6.65
N ARG A 5 -10.81 -0.57 5.66
CA ARG A 5 -10.14 -0.38 4.37
C ARG A 5 -8.70 0.05 4.66
N PRO A 6 -7.68 -0.67 4.17
CA PRO A 6 -6.30 -0.24 4.31
C PRO A 6 -6.19 1.13 3.64
N SER A 7 -5.91 2.17 4.44
CA SER A 7 -5.44 3.49 4.00
C SER A 7 -6.20 4.10 2.80
N GLY A 8 -7.52 4.24 2.89
CA GLY A 8 -8.29 5.07 1.96
C GLY A 8 -8.59 6.44 2.59
N VAL A 9 -8.59 7.50 1.80
CA VAL A 9 -9.05 8.82 2.24
C VAL A 9 -10.50 8.72 2.71
N ARG A 10 -10.81 9.29 3.88
CA ARG A 10 -12.19 9.37 4.36
C ARG A 10 -12.93 10.38 3.48
N GLY A 11 -14.15 10.03 3.06
CA GLY A 11 -14.91 10.87 2.12
C GLY A 11 -14.55 10.67 0.65
N ASP A 12 -13.55 9.83 0.31
CA ASP A 12 -13.32 9.38 -1.07
C ASP A 12 -14.31 8.26 -1.41
N TYR A 13 -15.44 8.64 -1.99
CA TYR A 13 -16.55 7.77 -2.33
C TYR A 13 -16.46 7.21 -3.74
N ASN A 14 -15.71 7.87 -4.62
CA ASN A 14 -15.43 7.37 -5.98
C ASN A 14 -14.16 6.49 -6.05
N GLY A 15 -13.32 6.51 -5.01
CA GLY A 15 -12.13 5.68 -4.87
C GLY A 15 -10.93 6.17 -5.68
N ASN A 16 -10.81 7.48 -5.94
CA ASN A 16 -9.71 8.05 -6.74
C ASN A 16 -8.51 8.50 -5.88
N GLY A 17 -8.56 8.29 -4.57
CA GLY A 17 -7.51 8.66 -3.63
C GLY A 17 -7.56 10.12 -3.18
N VAL A 18 -8.62 10.87 -3.48
CA VAL A 18 -8.86 12.23 -3.00
C VAL A 18 -10.33 12.42 -2.61
N ALA A 19 -10.62 13.13 -1.52
CA ALA A 19 -11.98 13.57 -1.21
C ALA A 19 -12.25 14.93 -1.86
N ASP A 20 -12.97 14.95 -2.98
CA ASP A 20 -13.23 16.16 -3.75
C ASP A 20 -14.71 16.31 -4.17
N ALA A 21 -14.97 17.24 -5.09
CA ALA A 21 -16.33 17.53 -5.55
C ALA A 21 -16.96 16.37 -6.36
N ALA A 22 -16.16 15.45 -6.92
CA ALA A 22 -16.67 14.27 -7.58
C ALA A 22 -17.29 13.31 -6.56
N ASP A 23 -16.74 13.19 -5.35
CA ASP A 23 -17.31 12.36 -4.28
C ASP A 23 -18.68 12.87 -3.80
N TYR A 24 -18.87 14.19 -3.81
CA TYR A 24 -20.18 14.78 -3.51
C TYR A 24 -21.26 14.31 -4.49
N THR A 25 -20.92 14.06 -5.75
CA THR A 25 -21.89 13.51 -6.72
C THR A 25 -22.27 12.08 -6.38
N VAL A 26 -21.32 11.25 -5.94
CA VAL A 26 -21.59 9.88 -5.47
C VAL A 26 -22.50 9.88 -4.25
N TRP A 27 -22.23 10.74 -3.26
CA TRP A 27 -23.10 10.89 -2.08
C TRP A 27 -24.52 11.31 -2.47
N LYS A 28 -24.66 12.32 -3.34
CA LYS A 28 -25.98 12.77 -3.79
C LYS A 28 -26.75 11.70 -4.54
N ASP A 29 -26.09 10.98 -5.43
CA ASP A 29 -26.73 9.95 -6.26
C ASP A 29 -27.17 8.74 -5.43
N THR A 30 -26.55 8.53 -4.26
CA THR A 30 -26.85 7.42 -3.35
C THR A 30 -27.60 7.82 -2.08
N PHE A 31 -27.92 9.11 -1.90
CA PHE A 31 -28.57 9.61 -0.68
C PHE A 31 -29.88 8.88 -0.36
N GLY A 32 -30.02 8.44 0.88
CA GLY A 32 -31.12 7.64 1.40
C GLY A 32 -31.03 6.15 1.05
N SER A 33 -29.99 5.70 0.36
CA SER A 33 -29.85 4.29 -0.01
C SER A 33 -29.36 3.43 1.15
N HIS A 34 -29.98 2.26 1.30
CA HIS A 34 -29.57 1.19 2.23
C HIS A 34 -28.84 0.04 1.53
N THR A 35 -28.71 0.11 0.21
CA THR A 35 -28.14 -0.98 -0.62
C THR A 35 -26.95 -0.49 -1.45
N ALA A 36 -26.98 0.76 -1.90
CA ALA A 36 -25.88 1.42 -2.59
C ALA A 36 -25.04 2.23 -1.58
N LEU A 37 -24.23 1.52 -0.80
CA LEU A 37 -23.45 2.08 0.32
C LEU A 37 -22.08 2.60 -0.09
N ALA A 38 -21.92 3.03 -1.35
CA ALA A 38 -20.65 3.56 -1.86
C ALA A 38 -20.20 4.81 -1.07
N ALA A 39 -21.18 5.62 -0.65
CA ALA A 39 -20.97 6.82 0.15
C ALA A 39 -21.33 6.65 1.64
N ASP A 40 -21.42 5.42 2.16
CA ASP A 40 -21.61 5.16 3.60
C ASP A 40 -20.26 5.33 4.34
N GLY A 41 -19.84 6.59 4.47
CA GLY A 41 -18.60 6.96 5.13
C GLY A 41 -18.65 6.83 6.66
N SER A 42 -19.85 6.85 7.24
CA SER A 42 -20.10 6.68 8.66
C SER A 42 -20.18 5.19 9.07
N GLY A 43 -20.45 4.30 8.12
CA GLY A 43 -20.56 2.85 8.29
C GLY A 43 -21.83 2.43 9.01
N ASN A 44 -22.90 3.21 8.92
CA ASN A 44 -24.17 2.97 9.62
C ASN A 44 -25.18 2.16 8.78
N GLY A 45 -24.84 1.81 7.53
CA GLY A 45 -25.69 1.04 6.64
C GLY A 45 -26.75 1.86 5.90
N ILE A 46 -26.64 3.18 5.88
CA ILE A 46 -27.46 4.10 5.09
C ILE A 46 -26.61 5.28 4.61
N VAL A 47 -26.79 5.73 3.38
CA VAL A 47 -26.15 6.98 2.93
C VAL A 47 -27.01 8.17 3.36
N ASP A 48 -26.57 8.96 4.32
CA ASP A 48 -27.32 10.09 4.87
C ASP A 48 -26.45 11.33 5.17
N ALA A 49 -26.97 12.24 6.00
CA ALA A 49 -26.28 13.48 6.36
C ALA A 49 -25.03 13.27 7.24
N ALA A 50 -24.94 12.15 7.95
CA ALA A 50 -23.75 11.79 8.70
C ALA A 50 -22.58 11.55 7.74
N ASP A 51 -22.82 10.91 6.60
CA ASP A 51 -21.79 10.65 5.59
C ASP A 51 -21.32 11.95 4.92
N TYR A 52 -22.24 12.85 4.60
CA TYR A 52 -21.88 14.18 4.12
C TYR A 52 -20.95 14.93 5.08
N THR A 53 -21.13 14.74 6.39
CA THR A 53 -20.23 15.31 7.40
C THR A 53 -18.85 14.67 7.33
N VAL A 54 -18.77 13.34 7.14
CA VAL A 54 -17.49 12.64 6.91
C VAL A 54 -16.76 13.20 5.69
N TRP A 55 -17.43 13.36 4.54
CA TRP A 55 -16.83 13.95 3.36
C TRP A 55 -16.37 15.40 3.58
N LYS A 56 -17.19 16.20 4.27
CA LYS A 56 -16.87 17.61 4.53
C LYS A 56 -15.65 17.76 5.43
N ASP A 57 -15.55 16.94 6.48
CA ASP A 57 -14.47 17.01 7.46
C ASP A 57 -13.11 16.67 6.83
N ASP A 58 -13.10 15.82 5.80
CA ASP A 58 -11.90 15.37 5.10
C ASP A 58 -11.78 15.94 3.66
N PHE A 59 -12.57 16.96 3.30
CA PHE A 59 -12.53 17.54 1.95
C PHE A 59 -11.14 18.07 1.59
N GLY A 60 -10.61 17.63 0.45
CA GLY A 60 -9.26 17.90 -0.04
C GLY A 60 -8.18 16.97 0.51
N ALA A 61 -8.53 16.03 1.40
CA ALA A 61 -7.58 15.00 1.83
C ALA A 61 -7.20 14.10 0.64
N THR A 62 -5.94 13.73 0.57
CA THR A 62 -5.38 12.86 -0.47
C THR A 62 -4.65 11.69 0.19
N GLU A 63 -4.61 10.53 -0.46
CA GLU A 63 -3.85 9.39 0.05
C GLU A 63 -2.37 9.77 0.21
N ALA A 64 -1.82 9.48 1.39
CA ALA A 64 -0.41 9.70 1.63
C ALA A 64 0.41 8.71 0.81
N ALA A 65 1.29 9.22 -0.05
CA ALA A 65 2.23 8.39 -0.77
C ALA A 65 3.13 7.64 0.24
N VAL A 66 3.04 6.31 0.27
CA VAL A 66 3.94 5.48 1.06
C VAL A 66 5.32 5.56 0.42
N SER A 67 6.20 6.37 0.97
CA SER A 67 7.61 6.32 0.60
C SER A 67 8.18 4.98 1.04
N ALA A 68 8.44 4.10 0.08
CA ALA A 68 9.25 2.92 0.30
C ALA A 68 10.65 3.40 0.69
N ALA A 69 10.95 3.40 2.00
CA ALA A 69 12.30 3.63 2.47
C ALA A 69 13.20 2.56 1.85
N ALA A 70 14.12 2.98 0.99
CA ALA A 70 15.12 2.09 0.42
C ALA A 70 15.91 1.48 1.58
N VAL A 71 15.70 0.20 1.86
CA VAL A 71 16.47 -0.54 2.85
C VAL A 71 17.89 -0.68 2.29
N PRO A 72 18.93 -0.09 2.92
CA PRO A 72 20.30 -0.31 2.49
C PRO A 72 20.63 -1.77 2.77
N GLU A 73 20.94 -2.57 1.75
CA GLU A 73 21.34 -3.97 1.96
C GLU A 73 22.69 -4.04 2.68
N PRO A 74 22.79 -4.53 3.92
CA PRO A 74 24.06 -4.60 4.63
C PRO A 74 24.59 -6.04 4.59
N SER A 75 24.93 -6.60 3.42
CA SER A 75 25.71 -7.87 3.38
C SER A 75 26.17 -8.43 2.02
N GLY A 76 25.69 -7.92 0.87
CA GLY A 76 25.95 -8.57 -0.44
C GLY A 76 27.44 -8.80 -0.77
N VAL A 77 28.30 -7.86 -0.37
CA VAL A 77 29.74 -7.90 -0.68
C VAL A 77 30.47 -9.04 0.06
N PHE A 78 30.07 -9.36 1.29
CA PHE A 78 30.77 -10.37 2.11
C PHE A 78 30.54 -11.79 1.55
N SER A 79 29.31 -12.07 1.12
CA SER A 79 28.95 -13.34 0.49
C SER A 79 29.62 -13.53 -0.89
N GLN A 80 29.76 -12.45 -1.67
CA GLN A 80 30.46 -12.50 -2.97
C GLN A 80 31.97 -12.76 -2.81
N LEU A 81 32.62 -12.10 -1.84
CA LEU A 81 34.04 -12.30 -1.58
C LEU A 81 34.33 -13.72 -1.04
N LEU A 82 33.47 -14.25 -0.16
CA LEU A 82 33.60 -15.62 0.35
C LEU A 82 33.43 -16.66 -0.77
N MET A 83 32.49 -16.43 -1.69
CA MET A 83 32.28 -17.32 -2.84
C MET A 83 33.46 -17.28 -3.83
N MET A 84 34.04 -16.11 -4.09
CA MET A 84 35.25 -16.00 -4.93
C MET A 84 36.45 -16.70 -4.30
N PHE A 85 36.62 -16.57 -2.98
CA PHE A 85 37.72 -17.20 -2.25
C PHE A 85 37.63 -18.74 -2.25
N THR A 86 36.45 -19.29 -2.00
CA THR A 86 36.20 -20.74 -2.01
C THR A 86 36.41 -21.35 -3.40
N VAL A 87 35.93 -20.71 -4.46
CA VAL A 87 36.14 -21.16 -5.86
C VAL A 87 37.62 -21.14 -6.25
N ALA A 88 38.35 -20.08 -5.87
CA ALA A 88 39.80 -19.99 -6.12
C ALA A 88 40.58 -21.10 -5.40
N TRP A 89 40.23 -21.39 -4.14
CA TRP A 89 40.85 -22.43 -3.34
C TRP A 89 40.60 -23.84 -3.92
N MET A 90 39.35 -24.15 -4.29
CA MET A 90 38.99 -25.44 -4.90
C MET A 90 39.74 -25.70 -6.21
N ARG A 91 39.85 -24.68 -7.07
CA ARG A 91 40.60 -24.75 -8.33
C ARG A 91 42.09 -25.06 -8.11
N LYS A 92 42.71 -24.47 -7.08
CA LYS A 92 44.11 -24.72 -6.74
C LYS A 92 44.34 -26.15 -6.23
N ARG A 93 43.44 -26.65 -5.39
CA ARG A 93 43.51 -28.00 -4.81
C ARG A 93 43.33 -29.11 -5.86
N GLN A 94 42.41 -28.92 -6.80
CA GLN A 94 42.19 -29.88 -7.91
C GLN A 94 43.41 -30.02 -8.84
N ARG A 95 44.17 -28.93 -9.04
CA ARG A 95 45.41 -28.95 -9.84
C ARG A 95 46.56 -29.72 -9.17
N LEU A 96 46.55 -29.81 -7.84
CA LEU A 96 47.57 -30.53 -7.07
C LEU A 96 47.32 -32.05 -7.07
N HIS A 97 46.05 -32.49 -7.04
CA HIS A 97 45.71 -33.91 -7.05
C HIS A 97 45.81 -34.57 -8.44
N ARG A 98 45.90 -33.80 -9.54
CA ARG A 98 46.08 -34.33 -10.91
C ARG A 98 47.55 -34.49 -11.33
N ARG A 99 48.51 -34.29 -10.43
CA ARG A 99 49.96 -34.35 -10.70
C ARG A 99 50.68 -35.53 -10.04
N VAL A 100 49.94 -36.55 -9.64
CA VAL A 100 50.45 -37.87 -9.24
C VAL A 100 49.83 -38.89 -10.19
#